data_AF-A0A7V8E0E3-F1
#
_entry.id   AF-A0A7V8E0E3-F1
#
_cell.length_a   1.000
_cell.length_b   1.000
_cell.length_c   1.000
_cell.angle_alpha   90.00
_cell.angle_beta   90.00
_cell.angle_gamma   90.00
#
_symmetry.space_group_name_H-M   'P 1'
#
loop_
_entity.id
_entity.type
_entity.pdbx_description
1 polymer ?
#
loop_
_entity_poly.entity_id
_entity_poly.type
_entity_poly.pdbx_seq_one_letter_code
_entity_poly.pdbx_strand_id
1 'polypeptide(L)'
;MVTVKLGERSYQVIVGRSVLASIGRRLRNLLGRTSFALVVADRNTAPRYGRTVAASLEGAGFVVRSIEVPAGEGSKQGRQLARLWAALAQAQAGRDAV
;
A
#
# COMPACT_ATOMS: atom_id res chain seq x y z
N MET A 1 -17.76 7.74 -4.98
CA MET A 1 -16.85 6.86 -5.77
C MET A 1 -16.83 7.41 -7.17
N VAL A 2 -15.65 7.52 -7.76
CA VAL A 2 -15.44 8.09 -9.10
C VAL A 2 -14.75 7.05 -9.96
N THR A 3 -15.35 6.72 -11.11
CA THR A 3 -14.73 5.84 -12.10
C THR A 3 -13.80 6.64 -13.00
N VAL A 4 -12.52 6.28 -13.03
CA VAL A 4 -11.55 6.84 -13.98
C VAL A 4 -11.47 5.91 -15.18
N LYS A 5 -11.93 6.38 -16.36
CA LYS A 5 -12.01 5.58 -17.59
C LYS A 5 -10.69 5.65 -18.36
N LEU A 6 -9.94 4.54 -18.39
CA LEU A 6 -8.63 4.40 -19.06
C LEU A 6 -8.55 3.11 -19.91
N GLY A 7 -9.68 2.66 -20.46
CA GLY A 7 -9.80 1.38 -21.18
C GLY A 7 -9.65 0.19 -20.22
N GLU A 8 -8.82 -0.78 -20.58
CA GLU A 8 -8.52 -1.97 -19.76
C GLU A 8 -7.93 -1.63 -18.38
N ARG A 9 -7.35 -0.43 -18.21
CA ARG A 9 -6.73 0.05 -16.97
C ARG A 9 -7.65 0.97 -16.16
N SER A 10 -8.95 0.99 -16.46
CA SER A 10 -9.92 1.79 -15.71
C SER A 10 -9.95 1.36 -14.24
N TYR A 11 -10.04 2.32 -13.32
CA TYR A 11 -10.03 2.04 -11.89
C TYR A 11 -10.99 2.95 -11.12
N GLN A 12 -11.18 2.61 -9.84
CA GLN A 12 -12.14 3.26 -8.96
C GLN A 12 -11.44 4.10 -7.90
N VAL A 13 -11.81 5.38 -7.82
CA VAL A 13 -11.39 6.28 -6.74
C VAL A 13 -12.47 6.31 -5.68
N ILE A 14 -12.14 5.83 -4.48
CA ILE A 14 -13.06 5.79 -3.34
C ILE A 14 -12.74 6.97 -2.42
N VAL A 15 -13.71 7.87 -2.25
CA VAL A 15 -13.62 9.02 -1.35
C VAL A 15 -14.70 8.88 -0.28
N GLY A 16 -14.32 9.06 0.98
CA GLY A 16 -15.24 8.96 2.11
C GLY A 16 -14.53 9.09 3.45
N ARG A 17 -15.32 9.05 4.52
CA ARG A 17 -14.79 9.03 5.90
C ARG A 17 -14.28 7.63 6.24
N SER A 18 -13.25 7.58 7.09
CA SER A 18 -12.67 6.33 7.63
C SER A 18 -12.21 5.31 6.57
N VAL A 19 -11.87 5.77 5.35
CA VAL A 19 -11.46 4.87 4.25
C VAL A 19 -10.23 4.05 4.64
N LEU A 20 -9.25 4.66 5.29
CA LEU A 20 -8.02 4.00 5.74
C LEU A 20 -8.27 2.86 6.71
N ALA A 21 -9.21 3.02 7.65
CA ALA A 21 -9.58 1.96 8.60
C ALA A 21 -10.30 0.79 7.91
N SER A 22 -10.88 1.02 6.74
CA SER A 22 -11.61 0.00 5.96
C SER A 22 -10.79 -0.66 4.85
N ILE A 23 -9.55 -0.24 4.64
CA ILE A 23 -8.77 -0.61 3.44
C ILE A 23 -8.51 -2.12 3.36
N GLY A 24 -8.17 -2.77 4.47
CA GLY A 24 -7.86 -4.21 4.46
C GLY A 24 -9.04 -5.07 4.01
N ARG A 25 -10.24 -4.80 4.55
CA ARG A 25 -11.47 -5.48 4.10
C ARG A 25 -11.75 -5.26 2.61
N ARG A 26 -11.55 -4.03 2.11
CA ARG A 26 -11.78 -3.70 0.70
C ARG A 26 -10.79 -4.43 -0.20
N LEU A 27 -9.51 -4.42 0.15
CA LEU A 27 -8.47 -5.11 -0.61
C LEU A 27 -8.65 -6.62 -0.58
N ARG A 28 -9.05 -7.21 0.57
CA ARG A 28 -9.35 -8.65 0.65
C ARG A 28 -10.43 -9.06 -0.35
N ASN A 29 -11.49 -8.27 -0.48
CA ASN A 29 -12.56 -8.54 -1.43
C ASN A 29 -12.11 -8.41 -2.90
N LEU A 30 -11.09 -7.60 -3.19
CA LEU A 30 -10.60 -7.35 -4.56
C LEU A 30 -9.47 -8.28 -4.98
N LEU A 31 -8.56 -8.63 -4.06
CA LEU A 31 -7.30 -9.31 -4.35
C LEU A 31 -7.35 -10.82 -4.03
N GLY A 32 -8.44 -11.29 -3.42
CA GLY A 32 -8.64 -12.71 -3.14
C GLY A 32 -7.52 -13.31 -2.28
N ARG A 33 -6.64 -14.10 -2.92
CA ARG A 33 -5.60 -14.91 -2.27
C ARG A 33 -4.30 -14.17 -1.94
N THR A 34 -4.11 -12.92 -2.40
CA THR A 34 -2.91 -12.14 -2.04
C THR A 34 -2.75 -12.10 -0.51
N SER A 35 -1.58 -12.51 -0.01
CA SER A 35 -1.33 -12.59 1.42
C SER A 35 -0.42 -11.48 1.93
N PHE A 36 0.34 -10.80 1.08
CA PHE A 36 1.36 -9.84 1.49
C PHE A 36 1.03 -8.42 1.04
N ALA A 37 1.26 -7.45 1.92
CA ALA A 37 1.16 -6.03 1.62
C ALA A 37 2.38 -5.24 2.11
N LEU A 38 2.93 -4.37 1.26
CA LEU A 38 3.98 -3.42 1.62
C LEU A 38 3.43 -1.99 1.70
N VAL A 39 3.30 -1.47 2.92
CA VAL A 39 2.91 -0.08 3.16
C VAL A 39 4.14 0.82 3.01
N VAL A 40 4.17 1.64 1.97
CA VAL A 40 5.21 2.66 1.77
C VAL A 40 4.63 4.04 2.02
N ALA A 41 5.23 4.79 2.93
CA ALA A 41 4.83 6.15 3.25
C ALA A 41 6.04 7.03 3.56
N ASP A 42 5.94 8.33 3.35
CA ASP A 42 7.01 9.24 3.75
C ASP A 42 6.99 9.56 5.26
N ARG A 43 8.09 10.10 5.78
CA ARG A 43 8.25 10.47 7.21
C ARG A 43 7.19 11.39 7.81
N ASN A 44 6.48 12.17 7.00
CA ASN A 44 5.36 12.99 7.49
C ASN A 44 4.07 12.17 7.55
N THR A 45 3.86 11.27 6.59
CA THR A 45 2.62 10.50 6.43
C THR A 45 2.60 9.27 7.34
N ALA A 46 3.73 8.57 7.48
CA ALA A 46 3.83 7.32 8.22
C ALA A 46 3.38 7.44 9.69
N PRO A 47 3.82 8.45 10.49
CA PRO A 47 3.39 8.56 11.88
C PRO A 47 1.90 8.85 12.05
N ARG A 48 1.26 9.48 11.05
CA ARG A 48 -0.14 9.88 11.10
C ARG A 48 -1.10 8.76 10.71
N TYR A 49 -0.72 7.97 9.71
CA TYR A 49 -1.66 7.05 9.05
C TYR A 49 -1.15 5.61 8.94
N GLY A 50 0.16 5.39 9.06
CA GLY A 50 0.78 4.08 8.84
C GLY A 50 0.21 2.99 9.74
N ARG A 51 0.04 3.29 11.04
CA ARG A 51 -0.52 2.34 12.01
C ARG A 51 -1.97 1.96 11.68
N THR A 52 -2.80 2.93 11.28
CA THR A 52 -4.21 2.68 10.92
C THR A 52 -4.32 1.79 9.68
N VAL A 53 -3.47 2.03 8.67
CA VAL A 53 -3.44 1.23 7.44
C VAL A 53 -2.94 -0.18 7.73
N ALA A 54 -1.82 -0.31 8.45
CA ALA A 54 -1.25 -1.61 8.81
C ALA A 54 -2.25 -2.45 9.62
N ALA A 55 -2.86 -1.89 10.66
CA ALA A 55 -3.84 -2.60 11.47
C ALA A 55 -5.08 -3.04 10.67
N SER A 56 -5.55 -2.21 9.73
CA SER A 56 -6.67 -2.57 8.85
C SER A 56 -6.31 -3.76 7.94
N LEU A 57 -5.10 -3.78 7.39
CA LEU A 57 -4.60 -4.85 6.52
C LEU A 57 -4.36 -6.14 7.32
N GLU A 58 -3.66 -6.06 8.45
CA GLU A 58 -3.41 -7.21 9.34
C GLU A 58 -4.73 -7.84 9.81
N GLY A 59 -5.71 -7.02 10.22
CA GLY A 59 -7.04 -7.49 10.59
C GLY A 59 -7.83 -8.16 9.45
N ALA A 60 -7.42 -7.95 8.20
CA ALA A 60 -7.97 -8.62 7.02
C ALA A 60 -7.10 -9.81 6.54
N GLY A 61 -6.14 -10.24 7.37
CA GLY A 61 -5.31 -11.43 7.16
C GLY A 61 -4.11 -11.20 6.22
N PHE A 62 -3.68 -9.96 5.99
CA PHE A 62 -2.45 -9.70 5.26
C PHE A 62 -1.24 -9.79 6.19
N VAL A 63 -0.13 -10.35 5.70
CA VAL A 63 1.20 -10.15 6.24
C VAL A 63 1.67 -8.77 5.77
N VAL A 64 1.86 -7.85 6.72
CA VAL A 64 2.17 -6.46 6.40
C VAL A 64 3.63 -6.14 6.72
N ARG A 65 4.30 -5.46 5.80
CA ARG A 65 5.55 -4.75 6.06
C ARG A 65 5.34 -3.27 5.81
N SER A 66 6.05 -2.44 6.56
CA SER A 66 5.99 -0.98 6.41
C SER A 66 7.39 -0.42 6.18
N ILE A 67 7.54 0.48 5.22
CA ILE A 67 8.79 1.19 4.95
C ILE A 67 8.53 2.68 4.89
N GLU A 68 9.30 3.40 5.71
CA GLU A 68 9.34 4.85 5.66
C GLU A 68 10.39 5.35 4.66
N VAL A 69 10.01 6.33 3.83
CA VAL A 69 10.90 7.05 2.92
C VAL A 69 11.06 8.53 3.32
N PRO A 70 12.15 9.21 2.91
CA PRO A 70 12.26 10.66 3.13
C PRO A 70 11.11 11.44 2.47
N ALA A 71 10.63 12.49 3.13
CA ALA A 71 9.60 13.36 2.56
C ALA A 71 10.16 14.29 1.48
N GLY A 72 9.31 14.64 0.51
CA GLY A 72 9.59 15.61 -0.55
C GLY A 72 9.99 14.96 -1.88
N GLU A 73 9.96 15.76 -2.96
CA GLU A 73 10.16 15.28 -4.33
C GLU A 73 11.54 14.65 -4.56
N GLY A 74 12.57 15.12 -3.85
CA GLY A 74 13.92 14.55 -3.93
C GLY A 74 14.03 13.07 -3.52
N SER A 75 13.01 12.50 -2.86
CA SER A 75 12.96 11.06 -2.60
C SER A 75 12.58 10.23 -3.81
N LYS A 76 12.00 10.83 -4.86
CA LYS A 76 11.67 10.15 -6.13
C LYS A 76 12.91 9.99 -7.00
N GLN A 77 13.82 9.16 -6.52
CA GLN A 77 15.09 8.86 -7.17
C GLN A 77 15.35 7.34 -7.16
N GLY A 78 16.15 6.88 -8.14
CA GLY A 78 16.44 5.45 -8.33
C GLY A 78 16.96 4.74 -7.07
N ARG A 79 17.74 5.43 -6.23
CA ARG A 79 18.23 4.87 -4.96
C ARG A 79 17.11 4.47 -4.01
N GLN A 80 16.03 5.26 -3.92
CA GLN A 80 14.89 4.90 -3.07
C GLN A 80 14.11 3.72 -3.66
N LEU A 81 13.92 3.70 -4.99
CA LEU A 81 13.31 2.56 -5.67
C LEU A 81 14.09 1.26 -5.44
N ALA A 82 15.42 1.29 -5.59
CA ALA A 82 16.28 0.13 -5.35
C ALA A 82 16.15 -0.40 -3.91
N ARG A 83 16.03 0.50 -2.92
CA ARG A 83 15.80 0.13 -1.52
C ARG A 83 14.44 -0.56 -1.32
N LEU A 84 13.38 -0.07 -1.96
CA LEU A 84 12.05 -0.70 -1.90
C LEU A 84 12.05 -2.09 -2.54
N TRP A 85 12.69 -2.24 -3.70
CA TRP A 85 12.86 -3.56 -4.33
C TRP A 85 13.67 -4.53 -3.49
N ALA A 86 14.76 -4.09 -2.88
CA ALA A 86 15.55 -4.91 -1.98
C ALA A 86 14.71 -5.41 -0.80
N ALA A 87 13.84 -4.57 -0.24
CA ALA A 87 12.96 -4.97 0.85
C ALA A 87 11.88 -5.98 0.42
N LEU A 88 11.30 -5.82 -0.77
CA LEU A 88 10.38 -6.82 -1.34
C LEU A 88 11.08 -8.16 -1.56
N ALA A 89 12.30 -8.15 -2.10
CA ALA A 89 13.10 -9.35 -2.31
C ALA A 89 13.46 -10.05 -0.98
N GLN A 90 13.87 -9.29 0.04
CA GLN A 90 14.14 -9.82 1.38
C GLN A 90 12.89 -10.43 2.04
N ALA A 91 11.71 -9.85 1.77
CA ALA A 91 10.44 -10.39 2.22
C ALA A 91 9.95 -11.58 1.38
N GLN A 92 10.69 -11.99 0.34
CA GLN A 92 10.30 -13.03 -0.63
C GLN A 92 8.91 -12.77 -1.23
N ALA A 93 8.58 -11.49 -1.45
CA ALA A 93 7.29 -11.09 -1.97
C ALA A 93 7.08 -11.65 -3.39
N GLY A 94 5.92 -12.28 -3.61
CA GLY A 94 5.48 -12.75 -4.93
C GLY A 94 5.06 -11.60 -5.85
N ARG A 95 4.78 -11.93 -7.12
CA ARG A 95 4.26 -10.94 -8.10
C ARG A 95 2.83 -10.49 -7.80
N ASP A 96 2.15 -11.17 -6.89
CA ASP A 96 0.81 -10.88 -6.39
C ASP A 96 0.80 -9.98 -5.15
N ALA A 97 1.98 -9.62 -4.62
CA ALA A 97 2.12 -8.66 -3.53
C ALA A 97 1.58 -7.28 -3.91
N VAL A 98 1.01 -6.59 -2.92
CA VAL A 98 0.38 -5.26 -3.09
C VAL A 98 0.93 -4.18 -2.18
#